data_AF-A0A100WPM3-F1
#
_entry.id   AF-A0A100WPM3-F1
#
_cell.length_a   1.000
_cell.length_b   1.000
_cell.length_c   1.000
_cell.angle_alpha   90.00
_cell.angle_beta   90.00
_cell.angle_gamma   90.00
#
_symmetry.space_group_name_H-M   'P 1'
#
loop_
_entity.id
_entity.type
_entity.pdbx_description
1 polymer ?
#
loop_
_entity_poly.entity_id
_entity_poly.type
_entity_poly.pdbx_seq_one_letter_code
_entity_poly.pdbx_strand_id
1 'polypeptide(L)'
;MALDADPDVVGVLSQPFWIHWPDGTRHAPDYFVRRRDGSVVVVDVREDDRISEADREVFERSAATCETVGWDYCRVGALDPVLRANLRWLSGYRHPRVLRTRLADRLAEAFARSGPLMAGVLVVGTPLVVLPVLYHLLWHGRLVADLSDATLADDTRITLGTGW
;
A
#
# COMPACT_ATOMS: atom_id res chain seq x y z
N MET A 1 0.62 -3.96 -4.75
CA MET A 1 -0.12 -2.68 -4.68
C MET A 1 -0.11 -2.09 -3.28
N ALA A 2 -0.81 -2.67 -2.29
CA ALA A 2 -0.83 -2.11 -0.93
C ALA A 2 0.58 -2.05 -0.31
N LEU A 3 1.34 -3.16 -0.35
CA LEU A 3 2.74 -3.21 0.09
C LEU A 3 3.66 -2.27 -0.71
N ASP A 4 3.34 -1.97 -1.98
CA ASP A 4 4.15 -1.05 -2.79
C ASP A 4 3.85 0.43 -2.50
N ALA A 5 2.68 0.71 -1.92
CA ALA A 5 2.22 2.05 -1.57
C ALA A 5 2.51 2.40 -0.10
N ASP A 6 2.86 1.40 0.71
CA ASP A 6 3.20 1.58 2.12
C ASP A 6 4.60 2.22 2.25
N PRO A 7 4.72 3.44 2.81
CA PRO A 7 6.00 4.15 2.92
C PRO A 7 7.01 3.45 3.85
N ASP A 8 6.53 2.60 4.76
CA ASP A 8 7.40 1.87 5.68
C ASP A 8 7.95 0.59 5.05
N VAL A 9 7.45 0.17 3.89
CA VAL A 9 7.95 -0.98 3.15
C VAL A 9 9.08 -0.57 2.21
N VAL A 10 10.23 -1.25 2.31
CA VAL A 10 11.43 -0.99 1.47
C VAL A 10 11.82 -2.17 0.59
N GLY A 11 11.21 -3.33 0.79
CA GLY A 11 11.44 -4.51 -0.04
C GLY A 11 10.32 -5.55 0.11
N VAL A 12 9.96 -6.18 -1.00
CA VAL A 12 8.95 -7.23 -1.05
C VAL A 12 9.46 -8.37 -1.94
N LEU A 13 9.34 -9.60 -1.45
CA LEU A 13 9.59 -10.81 -2.23
C LEU A 13 8.35 -11.70 -2.19
N SER A 14 7.85 -12.11 -3.35
CA SER A 14 6.74 -13.07 -3.47
C SER A 14 7.26 -14.50 -3.38
N GLN A 15 6.55 -15.37 -2.65
CA GLN A 15 6.89 -16.79 -2.46
C GLN A 15 8.39 -17.02 -2.19
N PRO A 16 8.92 -16.38 -1.13
CA PRO A 16 10.36 -16.15 -0.97
C PRO A 16 11.13 -17.41 -0.55
N PHE A 17 10.49 -18.33 0.18
CA PHE A 17 11.11 -19.54 0.72
C PHE A 17 10.04 -20.57 1.12
N TRP A 18 10.51 -21.75 1.52
CA TRP A 18 9.69 -22.81 2.10
C TRP A 18 10.06 -23.01 3.58
N ILE A 19 9.04 -23.14 4.42
CA ILE A 19 9.16 -23.66 5.78
C ILE A 19 8.90 -25.16 5.72
N HIS A 20 9.81 -25.93 6.33
CA HIS A 20 9.70 -27.37 6.44
C HIS A 20 9.66 -27.77 7.90
N TRP A 21 8.70 -28.63 8.25
CA TRP A 21 8.58 -29.16 9.61
C TRP A 21 8.80 -30.68 9.66
N PRO A 22 9.12 -31.24 10.85
CA PRO A 22 9.47 -32.66 11.00
C PRO A 22 8.37 -33.66 10.63
N ASP A 23 7.11 -33.25 10.70
CA ASP A 23 5.93 -34.04 10.32
C ASP A 23 5.75 -34.14 8.79
N GLY A 24 6.65 -33.53 8.01
CA GLY A 24 6.60 -33.51 6.54
C GLY A 24 5.73 -32.39 5.98
N THR A 25 5.01 -31.66 6.82
CA THR A 25 4.26 -30.47 6.41
C THR A 25 5.24 -29.41 5.90
N ARG A 26 4.85 -28.71 4.83
CA ARG A 26 5.62 -27.59 4.28
C ARG A 26 4.70 -26.45 3.87
N HIS A 27 5.20 -25.23 3.99
CA HIS A 27 4.46 -24.03 3.63
C HIS A 27 5.36 -23.04 2.92
N ALA A 28 4.84 -22.38 1.88
CA ALA A 28 5.50 -21.27 1.22
C ALA A 28 4.69 -20.01 1.50
N PRO A 29 5.20 -19.06 2.31
CA PRO A 29 4.49 -17.82 2.56
C PRO A 29 4.28 -17.01 1.28
N ASP A 30 3.18 -16.27 1.20
CA ASP A 30 2.91 -15.46 0.00
C ASP A 30 3.92 -14.32 -0.19
N TYR A 31 4.32 -13.65 0.90
CA TYR A 31 5.30 -12.56 0.85
C TYR A 31 6.27 -12.53 2.03
N PHE A 32 7.48 -12.04 1.76
CA PHE A 32 8.41 -11.51 2.75
C PHE A 32 8.56 -10.00 2.54
N VAL A 33 8.36 -9.25 3.61
CA VAL A 33 8.36 -7.79 3.60
C VAL A 33 9.47 -7.28 4.50
N ARG A 34 10.35 -6.44 3.95
CA ARG A 34 11.33 -5.68 4.72
C ARG A 34 10.79 -4.29 4.97
N ARG A 35 10.74 -3.88 6.25
CA ARG A 35 10.39 -2.53 6.65
C ARG A 35 11.62 -1.62 6.78
N ARG A 36 11.37 -0.31 6.75
CA ARG A 36 12.39 0.75 6.80
C ARG A 36 13.21 0.74 8.09
N ASP A 37 12.60 0.36 9.21
CA ASP A 37 13.26 0.18 10.51
C ASP A 37 14.15 -1.07 10.58
N GLY A 38 14.18 -1.86 9.50
CA GLY A 38 14.92 -3.11 9.42
C GLY A 38 14.14 -4.32 9.90
N SER A 39 12.94 -4.18 10.46
CA SER A 39 12.10 -5.31 10.83
C SER A 39 11.60 -6.08 9.60
N VAL A 40 11.18 -7.32 9.84
CA VAL A 40 10.69 -8.24 8.81
C VAL A 40 9.29 -8.69 9.17
N VAL A 41 8.41 -8.71 8.18
CA VAL A 41 7.09 -9.34 8.28
C VAL A 41 6.95 -10.38 7.19
N VAL A 42 6.59 -11.60 7.59
CA VAL A 42 6.13 -12.64 6.67
C VAL A 42 4.61 -12.55 6.56
N VAL A 43 4.10 -12.59 5.32
CA VAL A 43 2.69 -12.37 5.04
C VAL A 43 2.10 -13.52 4.25
N ASP A 44 0.95 -14.02 4.73
CA ASP A 44 0.07 -14.91 3.96
C ASP A 44 -1.23 -14.19 3.61
N VAL A 45 -1.69 -14.36 2.39
CA VAL A 45 -2.92 -13.74 1.88
C VAL A 45 -3.98 -14.83 1.71
N ARG A 46 -5.00 -14.80 2.57
CA ARG A 46 -6.17 -15.68 2.45
C ARG A 46 -7.43 -14.93 2.83
N GLU A 47 -8.40 -14.95 1.92
CA GLU A 47 -9.76 -14.46 2.17
C GLU A 47 -10.36 -15.20 3.37
N ASP A 48 -11.01 -14.44 4.25
CA ASP A 48 -11.49 -14.95 5.55
C ASP A 48 -12.45 -16.14 5.38
N ASP A 49 -13.29 -16.11 4.34
CA ASP A 49 -14.29 -17.14 4.04
C ASP A 49 -13.70 -18.44 3.45
N ARG A 50 -12.37 -18.51 3.28
CA ARG A 50 -11.67 -19.62 2.62
C ARG A 50 -10.63 -20.30 3.50
N ILE A 51 -10.74 -20.14 4.81
CA ILE A 51 -9.78 -20.70 5.78
C ILE A 51 -10.34 -21.99 6.35
N SER A 52 -9.68 -23.11 6.04
CA SER A 52 -9.93 -24.38 6.70
C SER A 52 -9.21 -24.46 8.06
N GLU A 53 -9.59 -25.42 8.90
CA GLU A 53 -8.87 -25.71 10.16
C GLU A 53 -7.39 -26.00 9.90
N ALA A 54 -7.09 -26.74 8.83
CA ALA A 54 -5.73 -27.05 8.42
C ALA A 54 -4.93 -25.80 8.01
N ASP A 55 -5.57 -24.84 7.34
CA ASP A 55 -4.92 -23.57 7.00
C ASP A 55 -4.58 -22.78 8.28
N ARG A 56 -5.48 -22.75 9.27
CA ARG A 56 -5.21 -22.10 10.56
C ARG A 56 -4.00 -22.69 11.26
N GLU A 57 -3.92 -24.02 11.33
CA GLU A 57 -2.79 -24.70 11.94
C GLU A 57 -1.47 -24.34 11.24
N VAL A 58 -1.46 -24.30 9.90
CA VAL A 58 -0.29 -23.89 9.13
C VAL A 58 0.09 -22.43 9.41
N PHE A 59 -0.87 -21.50 9.52
CA PHE A 59 -0.59 -20.10 9.83
C PHE A 59 -0.05 -19.92 11.26
N GLU A 60 -0.63 -20.61 12.25
CA GLU A 60 -0.14 -20.59 13.63
C GLU A 60 1.29 -21.13 13.73
N ARG A 61 1.58 -22.24 13.03
CA ARG A 61 2.95 -22.79 12.95
C ARG A 61 3.91 -21.87 12.22
N SER A 62 3.44 -21.18 11.18
CA SER A 62 4.25 -20.19 10.44
C SER A 62 4.58 -18.99 11.33
N ALA A 63 3.62 -18.49 12.09
CA ALA A 63 3.81 -17.43 13.06
C ALA A 63 4.84 -17.81 14.12
N ALA A 64 4.68 -18.98 14.75
CA ALA A 64 5.63 -19.50 15.74
C ALA A 64 7.05 -19.66 15.14
N THR A 65 7.15 -20.13 13.90
CA THR A 65 8.44 -20.27 13.20
C THR A 65 9.10 -18.89 12.97
N CYS A 66 8.34 -17.89 12.54
CA CYS A 66 8.84 -16.53 12.34
C CYS A 66 9.32 -15.92 13.66
N GLU A 67 8.59 -16.12 14.75
CA GLU A 67 8.97 -15.62 16.08
C GLU A 67 10.34 -16.17 16.53
N THR A 68 10.65 -17.44 16.24
CA THR A 68 11.95 -18.04 16.61
C THR A 68 13.16 -17.36 15.97
N VAL A 69 12.96 -16.65 14.86
CA VAL A 69 14.01 -15.89 14.15
C VAL A 69 13.82 -14.37 14.30
N GLY A 70 12.92 -13.94 15.20
CA GLY A 70 12.64 -12.54 15.49
C GLY A 70 11.90 -11.80 14.38
N TRP A 71 11.10 -12.50 13.58
CA TRP A 71 10.28 -11.90 12.52
C TRP A 71 8.82 -11.84 12.92
N ASP A 72 8.13 -10.78 12.50
CA ASP A 72 6.68 -10.70 12.62
C ASP A 72 6.01 -11.59 11.59
N TYR A 73 4.78 -12.02 11.89
CA TYR A 73 3.92 -12.73 10.96
C TYR A 73 2.55 -12.06 10.90
N CYS A 74 2.00 -11.93 9.69
CA CYS A 74 0.68 -11.36 9.49
C CYS A 74 -0.09 -12.15 8.43
N ARG A 75 -1.29 -12.61 8.78
CA ARG A 75 -2.26 -13.07 7.79
C ARG A 75 -3.12 -11.88 7.36
N VAL A 76 -3.17 -11.61 6.06
CA VAL A 76 -3.97 -10.54 5.48
C VAL A 76 -5.18 -11.13 4.77
N GLY A 77 -6.37 -10.64 5.12
CA GLY A 77 -7.64 -10.99 4.48
C GLY A 77 -7.85 -10.29 3.13
N ALA A 78 -9.09 -10.28 2.67
CA ALA A 78 -9.46 -9.47 1.52
C ALA A 78 -9.29 -7.97 1.85
N LEU A 79 -8.54 -7.24 1.03
CA LEU A 79 -8.57 -5.76 1.11
C LEU A 79 -9.99 -5.27 0.87
N ASP A 80 -10.41 -4.28 1.67
CA ASP A 80 -11.67 -3.56 1.51
C ASP A 80 -11.87 -3.15 0.04
N PRO A 81 -13.07 -3.34 -0.55
CA PRO A 81 -13.30 -3.06 -1.96
C PRO A 81 -12.99 -1.62 -2.39
N VAL A 82 -13.27 -0.62 -1.53
CA VAL A 82 -13.03 0.80 -1.80
C VAL A 82 -11.53 1.07 -1.81
N LEU A 83 -10.83 0.63 -0.77
CA LEU A 83 -9.38 0.75 -0.69
C LEU A 83 -8.70 0.06 -1.87
N ARG A 84 -9.15 -1.15 -2.22
CA ARG A 84 -8.65 -1.90 -3.37
C ARG A 84 -8.85 -1.14 -4.68
N ALA A 85 -10.02 -0.52 -4.89
CA ALA A 85 -10.31 0.25 -6.09
C ALA A 85 -9.42 1.49 -6.21
N ASN A 86 -9.27 2.24 -5.12
CA ASN A 86 -8.41 3.42 -5.05
C ASN A 86 -6.93 3.08 -5.28
N LEU A 87 -6.41 2.06 -4.60
CA LEU A 87 -5.03 1.60 -4.80
C LEU A 87 -4.80 1.10 -6.23
N ARG A 88 -5.77 0.39 -6.81
CA ARG A 88 -5.69 -0.06 -8.21
C ARG A 88 -5.59 1.13 -9.16
N TRP A 89 -6.43 2.15 -8.97
CA TRP A 89 -6.39 3.38 -9.76
C TRP A 89 -5.04 4.10 -9.63
N LEU A 90 -4.63 4.39 -8.39
CA LEU A 90 -3.39 5.10 -8.10
C LEU A 90 -2.14 4.35 -8.58
N SER A 91 -2.17 3.02 -8.60
CA SER A 91 -1.04 2.20 -9.08
C SER A 91 -0.65 2.53 -10.52
N GLY A 92 -1.58 3.01 -11.36
CA GLY A 92 -1.29 3.45 -12.72
C GLY A 92 -0.31 4.63 -12.80
N TYR A 93 -0.20 5.41 -11.72
CA TYR A 93 0.58 6.65 -11.65
C TYR A 93 1.87 6.52 -10.83
N ARG A 94 2.20 5.32 -10.33
CA ARG A 94 3.37 5.07 -9.46
C ARG A 94 4.73 5.42 -10.07
N HIS A 95 4.85 5.35 -11.40
CA HIS A 95 6.15 5.46 -12.08
C HIS A 95 6.64 6.92 -12.17
N PRO A 96 7.93 7.21 -11.91
CA PRO A 96 8.50 8.57 -11.94
C PRO A 96 8.28 9.34 -13.26
N ARG A 97 8.06 8.64 -14.37
CA ARG A 97 7.72 9.23 -15.69
C ARG A 97 6.50 10.17 -15.67
N VAL A 98 5.61 9.98 -14.69
CA VAL A 98 4.40 10.80 -14.52
C VAL A 98 4.71 12.08 -13.74
N LEU A 99 5.75 12.08 -12.90
CA LEU A 99 6.13 13.19 -12.07
C LEU A 99 6.65 14.36 -12.91
N ARG A 100 6.05 15.53 -12.71
CA ARG A 100 6.54 16.81 -13.22
C ARG A 100 6.78 17.72 -12.04
N THR A 101 8.05 17.93 -11.68
CA THR A 101 8.44 18.60 -10.42
C THR A 101 7.75 19.95 -10.23
N ARG A 102 7.73 20.81 -11.26
CA ARG A 102 7.05 22.12 -11.19
C ARG A 102 5.55 22.02 -10.89
N LEU A 103 4.87 20.98 -11.37
CA LEU A 103 3.45 20.78 -11.04
C LEU A 103 3.27 20.19 -9.66
N ALA A 104 4.21 19.34 -9.22
CA ALA A 104 4.20 18.81 -7.87
C ALA A 104 4.36 19.93 -6.84
N ASP A 105 5.31 20.86 -7.04
CA ASP A 105 5.53 21.98 -6.14
C ASP A 105 4.28 22.88 -6.04
N ARG A 106 3.65 23.18 -7.19
CA ARG A 106 2.40 23.96 -7.23
C ARG A 106 1.21 23.23 -6.59
N LEU A 107 1.14 21.90 -6.70
CA LEU A 107 0.16 21.10 -5.99
C LEU A 107 0.41 21.10 -4.48
N ALA A 108 1.69 21.09 -4.05
CA ALA A 108 2.05 21.24 -2.65
C ALA A 108 1.55 22.58 -2.09
N GLU A 109 1.80 23.67 -2.83
CA GLU A 109 1.32 25.01 -2.47
C GLU A 109 -0.21 25.06 -2.44
N ALA A 110 -0.90 24.50 -3.45
CA ALA A 110 -2.35 24.50 -3.53
C ALA A 110 -3.02 23.73 -2.38
N PHE A 111 -2.39 22.67 -1.89
CA PHE A 111 -2.89 21.85 -0.77
C PHE A 111 -2.21 22.14 0.57
N ALA A 112 -1.44 23.23 0.68
CA ALA A 112 -0.90 23.72 1.94
C ALA A 112 -2.00 23.93 3.00
N ARG A 113 -3.23 24.18 2.55
CA ARG A 113 -4.45 23.99 3.34
C ARG A 113 -5.27 22.87 2.72
N SER A 114 -5.90 22.06 3.56
CA SER A 114 -6.80 21.00 3.11
C SER A 114 -7.87 21.55 2.16
N GLY A 115 -8.13 20.84 1.06
CA GLY A 115 -9.13 21.27 0.09
C GLY A 115 -9.60 20.13 -0.83
N PRO A 116 -10.67 20.39 -1.62
CA PRO A 116 -11.18 19.42 -2.59
C PRO A 116 -10.17 19.13 -3.70
N LEU A 117 -10.08 17.87 -4.13
CA LEU A 117 -9.17 17.40 -5.17
C LEU A 117 -9.24 18.25 -6.43
N MET A 118 -10.43 18.42 -7.02
CA MET A 118 -10.56 19.11 -8.29
C MET A 118 -10.34 20.62 -8.16
N ALA A 119 -10.69 21.20 -7.02
CA ALA A 119 -10.45 22.62 -6.75
C ALA A 119 -8.94 22.94 -6.76
N GLY A 120 -8.12 22.13 -6.08
CA GLY A 120 -6.66 22.31 -6.10
C GLY A 120 -6.06 22.06 -7.48
N VAL A 121 -6.56 21.06 -8.21
CA VAL A 121 -6.14 20.78 -9.59
C VAL A 121 -6.36 21.98 -10.51
N LEU A 122 -7.56 22.58 -10.46
CA LEU A 122 -7.93 23.73 -11.29
C LEU A 122 -7.12 25.00 -10.97
N VAL A 123 -6.72 25.19 -9.70
CA VAL A 123 -5.80 26.27 -9.30
C VAL A 123 -4.42 26.11 -9.95
N VAL A 124 -3.94 24.87 -10.09
CA VAL A 124 -2.63 24.59 -10.65
C VAL A 124 -2.63 24.68 -12.18
N GLY A 125 -3.66 24.15 -12.85
CA GLY A 125 -3.81 24.25 -14.30
C GLY A 125 -4.75 23.23 -14.93
N THR A 126 -4.51 22.88 -16.18
CA THR A 126 -5.38 21.97 -16.95
C THR A 126 -5.48 20.58 -16.29
N PRO A 127 -6.68 20.10 -15.91
CA PRO A 127 -6.83 18.84 -15.18
C PRO A 127 -6.16 17.64 -15.84
N LEU A 128 -6.28 17.51 -17.17
CA LEU A 128 -5.65 16.44 -17.96
C LEU A 128 -4.12 16.36 -17.77
N VAL A 129 -3.48 17.49 -17.45
CA VAL A 129 -2.04 17.60 -17.25
C VAL A 129 -1.65 17.44 -15.77
N VAL A 130 -2.49 17.93 -14.86
CA VAL A 130 -2.20 18.01 -13.42
C VAL A 130 -2.59 16.73 -12.67
N LEU A 131 -3.73 16.13 -13.00
CA LEU A 131 -4.25 14.93 -12.32
C LEU A 131 -3.25 13.78 -12.25
N PRO A 132 -2.51 13.43 -13.33
CA PRO A 132 -1.51 12.37 -13.24
C PRO A 132 -0.43 12.65 -12.18
N VAL A 133 -0.01 13.90 -12.04
CA VAL A 133 0.96 14.31 -11.01
C VAL A 133 0.33 14.24 -9.62
N LEU A 134 -0.91 14.71 -9.45
CA LEU A 134 -1.63 14.60 -8.17
C LEU A 134 -1.75 13.14 -7.73
N TYR A 135 -2.16 12.24 -8.62
CA TYR A 135 -2.28 10.81 -8.31
C TYR A 135 -0.92 10.16 -8.02
N HIS A 136 0.15 10.59 -8.71
CA HIS A 136 1.50 10.16 -8.38
C HIS A 136 1.89 10.58 -6.95
N LEU A 137 1.57 11.82 -6.55
CA LEU A 137 1.87 12.30 -5.20
C LEU A 137 1.03 11.60 -4.13
N LEU A 138 -0.23 11.25 -4.42
CA LEU A 138 -1.07 10.42 -3.54
C LEU A 138 -0.48 9.01 -3.38
N TRP A 139 -0.04 8.39 -4.47
CA TRP A 139 0.59 7.06 -4.42
C TRP A 139 1.83 7.04 -3.52
N HIS A 140 2.65 8.08 -3.58
CA HIS A 140 3.89 8.19 -2.79
C HIS A 140 3.67 8.87 -1.42
N GLY A 141 2.43 9.11 -1.01
CA GLY A 141 2.10 9.71 0.29
C GLY A 141 2.56 11.17 0.47
N ARG A 142 2.96 11.86 -0.60
CA ARG A 142 3.30 13.30 -0.56
C ARG A 142 2.04 14.15 -0.50
N LEU A 143 0.98 13.72 -1.17
CA LEU A 143 -0.38 14.15 -0.85
C LEU A 143 -1.09 13.01 -0.14
N VAL A 144 -2.08 13.33 0.69
CA VAL A 144 -2.86 12.34 1.45
C VAL A 144 -4.34 12.60 1.26
N ALA A 145 -5.11 11.51 1.19
CA ALA A 145 -6.56 11.47 1.19
C ALA A 145 -7.01 10.23 1.97
N ASP A 146 -8.26 10.23 2.45
CA ASP A 146 -8.87 8.99 2.92
C ASP A 146 -9.16 8.09 1.70
N LEU A 147 -8.52 6.92 1.66
CA LEU A 147 -8.67 5.96 0.57
C LEU A 147 -9.61 4.80 0.93
N SER A 148 -10.12 4.77 2.16
CA SER A 148 -10.87 3.66 2.72
C SER A 148 -12.37 3.96 2.82
N ASP A 149 -12.75 5.21 3.04
CA ASP A 149 -14.17 5.60 3.21
C ASP A 149 -14.94 5.62 1.88
N ALA A 150 -14.38 6.23 0.84
CA ALA A 150 -15.00 6.36 -0.48
C ALA A 150 -13.97 6.31 -1.62
N THR A 151 -14.43 6.02 -2.83
CA THR A 151 -13.56 6.11 -4.01
C THR A 151 -13.20 7.57 -4.30
N LEU A 152 -11.97 7.80 -4.76
CA LEU A 152 -11.49 9.14 -5.12
C LEU A 152 -12.44 9.83 -6.11
N ALA A 153 -12.85 11.04 -5.75
CA ALA A 153 -13.79 11.89 -6.49
C ALA A 153 -13.33 13.36 -6.43
N ASP A 154 -14.01 14.23 -7.17
CA ASP A 154 -13.65 15.64 -7.32
C ASP A 154 -13.64 16.41 -6.00
N ASP A 155 -14.50 16.00 -5.06
CA ASP A 155 -14.67 16.59 -3.73
C ASP A 155 -13.82 15.91 -2.64
N THR A 156 -13.08 14.84 -2.97
CA THR A 156 -12.21 14.16 -2.01
C THR A 156 -11.24 15.15 -1.41
N ARG A 157 -11.18 15.18 -0.08
CA ARG A 157 -10.32 16.10 0.66
C ARG A 157 -8.86 15.64 0.57
N ILE A 158 -8.02 16.54 0.08
CA ILE A 158 -6.59 16.34 -0.03
C ILE A 158 -5.87 17.19 1.02
N THR A 159 -4.81 16.66 1.60
CA THR A 159 -3.87 17.36 2.47
C THR A 159 -2.43 17.09 2.05
N LEU A 160 -1.48 17.91 2.54
CA LEU A 160 -0.07 17.56 2.45
C LEU A 160 0.25 16.38 3.37
N GLY A 161 1.02 15.43 2.85
CA GLY A 161 1.68 14.40 3.63
C GLY A 161 2.95 14.93 4.31
N THR A 162 3.53 14.10 5.18
CA THR A 162 4.69 14.46 6.02
C THR A 162 6.04 14.30 5.32
N GLY A 163 6.08 13.94 4.03
CA GLY A 163 7.30 13.61 3.29
C GLY A 163 7.50 14.40 1.99
N TRP A 164 7.40 15.73 2.05
CA TRP A 164 7.68 16.60 0.89
C TRP A 164 9.16 16.77 0.59
#